data_AF-A0A4R2KS29-F1
#
_entry.id   AF-A0A4R2KS29-F1
#
_cell.length_a   1.000
_cell.length_b   1.000
_cell.length_c   1.000
_cell.angle_alpha   90.00
_cell.angle_beta   90.00
_cell.angle_gamma   90.00
#
_symmetry.space_group_name_H-M   'P 1'
#
loop_
_entity.id
_entity.type
_entity.pdbx_description
1 polymer ?
#
loop_
_entity_poly.entity_id
_entity_poly.type
_entity_poly.pdbx_seq_one_letter_code
_entity_poly.pdbx_strand_id
1 'polypeptide(L)'
;MPNGLFAFEEGTGRARVVEDCIASLTQGGADLLWIETDTPNVDEIADMVAEIRAVVPNAKLTYNNSPSFNWTLNLRKQVRAQWLAEGRIAEADYLEGNDLMNPAFDDTDLGREADARLKGFQADISTRAGVFHNLITLPTFHLTAKSVDELSRGYFGEDKMLAYVASVQREEIRRGISAVKHQHEVGSDLGDTFKEMVAGNRALKAGGAANTMNQFAAE
;
A
#
# COMPACT_ATOMS: atom_id res chain seq x y z
N MET A 1 -3.53 28.13 -24.64
CA MET A 1 -2.38 27.33 -25.16
C MET A 1 -2.72 26.83 -26.58
N PRO A 2 -1.75 26.42 -27.41
CA PRO A 2 -2.01 25.93 -28.78
C PRO A 2 -2.98 24.74 -28.87
N ASN A 3 -3.14 23.99 -27.78
CA ASN A 3 -4.10 22.90 -27.63
C ASN A 3 -5.51 23.35 -27.17
N GLY A 4 -5.78 24.66 -27.10
CA GLY A 4 -7.09 25.21 -26.70
C GLY A 4 -7.35 25.30 -25.20
N LEU A 5 -6.41 24.89 -24.35
CA LEU A 5 -6.57 24.98 -22.89
C LEU A 5 -6.23 26.38 -22.36
N PHE A 6 -6.95 26.78 -21.30
CA PHE A 6 -6.67 27.96 -20.50
C PHE A 6 -5.81 27.56 -19.29
N ALA A 7 -4.79 28.36 -18.99
CA ALA A 7 -3.96 28.14 -17.81
C ALA A 7 -4.62 28.79 -16.60
N PHE A 8 -4.58 28.10 -15.45
CA PHE A 8 -4.84 28.75 -14.17
C PHE A 8 -3.68 29.70 -13.83
N GLU A 9 -3.97 30.68 -12.97
CA GLU A 9 -2.92 31.50 -12.35
C GLU A 9 -1.98 30.62 -11.52
N GLU A 10 -0.68 30.91 -11.58
CA GLU A 10 0.34 30.14 -10.87
C GLU A 10 0.17 30.25 -9.34
N GLY A 11 0.51 29.20 -8.60
CA GLY A 11 0.38 29.19 -7.14
C GLY A 11 -1.06 29.03 -6.60
N THR A 12 -2.08 29.02 -7.47
CA THR A 12 -3.49 28.89 -7.04
C THR A 12 -3.96 27.46 -6.76
N GLY A 13 -3.07 26.46 -6.87
CA GLY A 13 -3.41 25.04 -6.73
C GLY A 13 -4.14 24.72 -5.43
N ARG A 14 -3.52 25.07 -4.30
CA ARG A 14 -4.10 24.82 -2.96
C ARG A 14 -5.47 25.46 -2.78
N ALA A 15 -5.61 26.75 -3.13
CA ALA A 15 -6.86 27.47 -2.96
C ALA A 15 -8.00 26.83 -3.77
N ARG A 16 -7.72 26.41 -5.01
CA ARG A 16 -8.68 25.69 -5.85
C ARG A 16 -9.07 24.34 -5.26
N VAL A 17 -8.12 23.56 -4.74
CA VAL A 17 -8.44 22.28 -4.09
C VAL A 17 -9.33 22.47 -2.85
N VAL A 18 -9.05 23.48 -2.02
CA VAL A 18 -9.89 23.80 -0.85
C VAL A 18 -11.31 24.18 -1.28
N GLU A 19 -11.45 25.04 -2.31
CA GLU A 19 -12.73 25.41 -2.88
C GLU A 19 -13.50 24.20 -3.42
N ASP A 20 -12.85 23.36 -4.24
CA ASP A 20 -13.41 22.14 -4.82
C ASP A 20 -13.92 21.19 -3.73
N CYS A 21 -13.16 21.03 -2.65
CA CYS A 21 -13.53 20.19 -1.51
C CYS A 21 -14.77 20.72 -0.79
N ILE A 22 -14.81 22.02 -0.49
CA ILE A 22 -15.97 22.63 0.17
C ILE A 22 -17.20 22.55 -0.72
N ALA A 23 -17.07 22.87 -2.01
CA ALA A 23 -18.17 22.77 -2.97
C ALA A 23 -18.70 21.33 -3.08
N SER A 24 -17.80 20.34 -3.14
CA SER A 24 -18.18 18.93 -3.20
C SER A 24 -18.97 18.47 -1.97
N LEU A 25 -18.58 18.90 -0.76
CA LEU A 25 -19.27 18.55 0.48
C LEU A 25 -20.59 19.32 0.69
N THR A 26 -20.64 20.61 0.31
CA THR A 26 -21.78 21.48 0.64
C THR A 26 -22.83 21.55 -0.46
N GLN A 27 -22.44 21.32 -1.73
CA GLN A 27 -23.31 21.45 -2.90
C GLN A 27 -23.32 20.17 -3.73
N GLY A 28 -22.21 19.44 -3.79
CA GLY A 28 -22.04 18.23 -4.61
C GLY A 28 -22.58 16.95 -3.99
N GLY A 29 -22.90 16.94 -2.69
CA GLY A 29 -23.40 15.77 -1.98
C GLY A 29 -22.36 14.68 -1.73
N ALA A 30 -21.06 15.02 -1.76
CA ALA A 30 -20.00 14.07 -1.45
C ALA A 30 -19.94 13.74 0.06
N ASP A 31 -19.71 12.47 0.39
CA ASP A 31 -19.53 12.01 1.78
C ASP A 31 -18.06 12.03 2.25
N LEU A 32 -17.13 11.83 1.30
CA LEU A 32 -15.69 11.75 1.52
C LEU A 32 -14.96 12.54 0.43
N LEU A 33 -13.80 13.09 0.79
CA LEU A 33 -12.90 13.80 -0.11
C LEU A 33 -11.68 12.95 -0.45
N TRP A 34 -11.16 13.11 -1.67
CA TRP A 34 -9.82 12.65 -2.05
C TRP A 34 -9.06 13.86 -2.57
N ILE A 35 -7.90 14.14 -1.98
CA ILE A 35 -6.97 15.16 -2.46
C ILE A 35 -5.71 14.42 -2.95
N GLU A 36 -5.44 14.48 -4.26
CA GLU A 36 -4.21 13.90 -4.81
C GLU A 36 -3.02 14.78 -4.39
N THR A 37 -2.00 14.16 -3.80
CA THR A 37 -0.76 14.85 -3.38
C THR A 37 0.43 14.31 -4.18
N ASP A 38 1.48 15.11 -4.32
CA ASP A 38 2.71 14.72 -5.02
C ASP A 38 3.77 14.11 -4.08
N THR A 39 3.61 14.30 -2.76
CA THR A 39 4.46 13.71 -1.73
C THR A 39 3.64 13.23 -0.52
N PRO A 40 4.15 12.26 0.27
CA PRO A 40 3.54 11.83 1.53
C PRO A 40 3.96 12.78 2.67
N ASN A 41 3.28 13.91 2.82
CA ASN A 41 3.54 14.90 3.86
C ASN A 41 2.31 15.12 4.76
N VAL A 42 2.47 14.81 6.05
CA VAL A 42 1.40 14.91 7.06
C VAL A 42 0.98 16.36 7.29
N ASP A 43 1.95 17.28 7.38
CA ASP A 43 1.69 18.68 7.70
C ASP A 43 0.91 19.35 6.57
N GLU A 44 1.33 19.10 5.32
CA GLU A 44 0.70 19.69 4.14
C GLU A 44 -0.78 19.33 4.01
N ILE A 45 -1.12 18.04 4.16
CA ILE A 45 -2.50 17.59 4.09
C ILE A 45 -3.30 18.03 5.32
N ALA A 46 -2.70 18.03 6.51
CA ALA A 46 -3.36 18.49 7.73
C ALA A 46 -3.74 19.98 7.64
N ASP A 47 -2.84 20.82 7.16
CA ASP A 47 -3.09 22.25 7.00
C ASP A 47 -4.21 22.49 5.98
N MET A 48 -4.23 21.74 4.87
CA MET A 48 -5.27 21.91 3.84
C MET A 48 -6.64 21.48 4.37
N VAL A 49 -6.69 20.37 5.12
CA VAL A 49 -7.93 19.91 5.73
C VAL A 49 -8.40 20.83 6.85
N ALA A 50 -7.49 21.49 7.58
CA ALA A 50 -7.86 22.49 8.57
C ALA A 50 -8.65 23.65 7.94
N GLU A 51 -8.25 24.12 6.75
CA GLU A 51 -8.99 25.14 6.00
C GLU A 51 -10.38 24.64 5.56
N ILE A 52 -10.48 23.41 5.06
CA ILE A 52 -11.77 22.80 4.68
C ILE A 52 -12.68 22.66 5.91
N ARG A 53 -12.13 22.22 7.04
CA ARG A 53 -12.87 22.01 8.30
C ARG A 53 -13.29 23.29 8.99
N ALA A 54 -12.70 24.43 8.66
CA ALA A 54 -13.20 25.72 9.10
C ALA A 54 -14.62 26.00 8.56
N VAL A 55 -14.98 25.41 7.40
CA VAL A 55 -16.31 25.52 6.79
C VAL A 55 -17.15 24.25 7.01
N VAL A 56 -16.55 23.07 6.88
CA VAL A 56 -17.22 21.76 7.04
C VAL A 56 -16.52 20.94 8.14
N PRO A 57 -16.86 21.15 9.43
CA PRO A 57 -16.09 20.61 10.55
C PRO A 57 -15.94 19.08 10.59
N ASN A 58 -16.90 18.36 10.01
CA ASN A 58 -16.94 16.91 9.98
C ASN A 58 -16.40 16.31 8.67
N ALA A 59 -15.74 17.11 7.82
CA ALA A 59 -15.09 16.67 6.60
C ALA A 59 -14.15 15.49 6.86
N LYS A 60 -14.25 14.47 6.01
CA LYS A 60 -13.51 13.20 6.09
C LYS A 60 -12.81 12.94 4.77
N LEU A 61 -11.61 12.39 4.84
CA LEU A 61 -10.79 12.10 3.66
C LEU A 61 -10.60 10.60 3.45
N THR A 62 -10.50 10.22 2.18
CA THR A 62 -9.80 9.03 1.73
C THR A 62 -8.40 9.46 1.27
N TYR A 63 -7.35 8.79 1.72
CA TYR A 63 -5.97 9.12 1.38
C TYR A 63 -5.27 7.98 0.65
N ASN A 64 -4.67 8.30 -0.50
CA ASN A 64 -3.84 7.41 -1.28
C ASN A 64 -2.41 7.40 -0.73
N ASN A 65 -2.05 6.34 -0.02
CA ASN A 65 -0.67 6.02 0.33
C ASN A 65 0.04 5.49 -0.94
N SER A 66 0.31 6.39 -1.87
CA SER A 66 0.69 6.05 -3.25
C SER A 66 1.97 5.22 -3.33
N PRO A 67 1.98 4.09 -4.06
CA PRO A 67 3.21 3.35 -4.35
C PRO A 67 4.12 4.09 -5.34
N SER A 68 3.64 5.16 -5.99
CA SER A 68 4.46 6.04 -6.83
C SER A 68 5.36 6.97 -6.04
N PHE A 69 5.12 7.13 -4.73
CA PHE A 69 6.03 7.87 -3.86
C PHE A 69 7.28 7.05 -3.58
N ASN A 70 8.44 7.69 -3.66
CA ASN A 70 9.62 7.16 -2.99
C ASN A 70 9.54 7.50 -1.50
N TRP A 71 8.94 6.59 -0.71
CA TRP A 71 8.64 6.81 0.70
C TRP A 71 9.89 7.13 1.53
N THR A 72 10.91 6.26 1.50
CA THR A 72 12.15 6.46 2.27
C THR A 72 12.81 7.79 1.94
N LEU A 73 12.90 8.15 0.65
CA LEU A 73 13.49 9.41 0.23
C LEU A 73 12.71 10.61 0.74
N ASN A 74 11.38 10.61 0.61
CA ASN A 74 10.53 11.70 1.09
C ASN A 74 10.65 11.89 2.60
N LEU A 75 10.55 10.81 3.37
CA LEU A 75 10.62 10.89 4.83
C LEU A 75 12.02 11.31 5.29
N ARG A 76 13.11 10.78 4.70
CA ARG A 76 14.48 11.23 5.03
C ARG A 76 14.71 12.69 4.68
N LYS A 77 14.17 13.18 3.55
CA LYS A 77 14.22 14.61 3.20
C LYS A 77 13.49 15.48 4.23
N GLN A 78 12.29 15.08 4.64
CA GLN A 78 11.51 15.80 5.65
C GLN A 78 12.25 15.85 7.00
N VAL A 79 12.78 14.72 7.46
CA VAL A 79 13.56 14.67 8.71
C VAL A 79 14.82 15.53 8.62
N ARG A 80 15.61 15.40 7.53
CA ARG A 80 16.83 16.19 7.34
C ARG A 80 16.53 17.68 7.33
N ALA A 81 15.50 18.11 6.60
CA ALA A 81 15.10 19.51 6.55
C ALA A 81 14.70 20.04 7.93
N GLN A 82 13.92 19.28 8.68
CA GLN A 82 13.54 19.64 10.05
C GLN A 82 14.77 19.73 10.97
N TRP A 83 15.67 18.75 10.95
CA TRP A 83 16.83 18.72 11.83
C TRP A 83 17.84 19.83 11.51
N LEU A 84 17.97 20.22 10.24
CA LEU A 84 18.74 21.40 9.84
C LEU A 84 18.12 22.68 10.41
N ALA A 85 16.79 22.85 10.27
CA ALA A 85 16.08 24.01 10.81
C ALA A 85 16.16 24.07 12.35
N GLU A 86 16.20 22.92 13.02
CA GLU A 86 16.37 22.77 14.48
C GLU A 86 17.84 22.90 14.92
N GLY A 87 18.80 22.97 14.01
CA GLY A 87 20.24 23.01 14.33
C GLY A 87 20.79 21.71 14.95
N ARG A 88 20.08 20.58 14.78
CA ARG A 88 20.49 19.27 15.30
C ARG A 88 21.59 18.61 14.48
N ILE A 89 21.71 18.98 13.22
CA ILE A 89 22.70 18.49 12.26
C ILE A 89 23.25 19.67 11.46
N ALA A 90 24.46 19.52 10.91
CA ALA A 90 25.02 20.37 9.87
C ALA A 90 24.71 19.81 8.47
N GLU A 91 24.79 20.65 7.44
CA GLU A 91 24.53 20.22 6.05
C GLU A 91 25.42 19.06 5.59
N ALA A 92 26.65 18.99 6.11
CA ALA A 92 27.63 17.97 5.77
C ALA A 92 27.39 16.60 6.45
N ASP A 93 26.53 16.53 7.47
CA ASP A 93 26.31 15.30 8.24
C ASP A 93 25.58 14.24 7.41
N TYR A 94 24.70 14.69 6.51
CA TYR A 94 23.93 13.82 5.61
C TYR A 94 23.87 14.42 4.22
N LEU A 95 24.16 13.58 3.22
CA LEU A 95 24.04 13.93 1.80
C LEU A 95 22.62 14.40 1.45
N GLU A 96 22.49 15.09 0.32
CA GLU A 96 21.20 15.62 -0.14
C GLU A 96 20.63 14.82 -1.32
N GLY A 97 19.43 15.22 -1.76
CA GLY A 97 18.84 14.65 -2.96
C GLY A 97 18.66 13.12 -2.85
N ASN A 98 18.98 12.42 -3.93
CA ASN A 98 18.77 10.97 -4.05
C ASN A 98 19.75 10.14 -3.22
N ASP A 99 20.88 10.72 -2.78
CA ASP A 99 21.86 10.00 -1.96
C ASP A 99 21.32 9.65 -0.58
N LEU A 100 20.23 10.30 -0.15
CA LEU A 100 19.48 9.90 1.05
C LEU A 100 18.87 8.49 0.95
N MET A 101 18.82 7.86 -0.22
CA MET A 101 18.43 6.45 -0.37
C MET A 101 19.57 5.46 -0.07
N ASN A 102 20.76 5.94 0.25
CA ASN A 102 21.90 5.07 0.52
C ASN A 102 21.62 4.15 1.74
N PRO A 103 21.83 2.82 1.62
CA PRO A 103 21.63 1.88 2.72
C PRO A 103 22.53 2.15 3.94
N ALA A 104 23.65 2.87 3.74
CA ALA A 104 24.48 3.33 4.85
C ALA A 104 23.72 4.21 5.87
N PHE A 105 22.56 4.77 5.48
CA PHE A 105 21.73 5.56 6.39
C PHE A 105 20.66 4.76 7.14
N ASP A 106 20.46 3.47 6.84
CA ASP A 106 19.36 2.67 7.42
C ASP A 106 19.41 2.63 8.95
N ASP A 107 20.60 2.42 9.51
CA ASP A 107 20.80 2.33 10.96
C ASP A 107 21.20 3.66 11.62
N THR A 108 21.28 4.75 10.86
CA THR A 108 21.59 6.09 11.42
C THR A 108 20.37 6.67 12.13
N ASP A 109 20.59 7.71 12.95
CA ASP A 109 19.48 8.41 13.61
C ASP A 109 18.49 8.97 12.59
N LEU A 110 18.96 9.50 11.46
CA LEU A 110 18.10 9.98 10.37
C LEU A 110 17.22 8.86 9.81
N GLY A 111 17.82 7.70 9.53
CA GLY A 111 17.09 6.53 9.01
C GLY A 111 16.04 6.03 9.99
N ARG A 112 16.41 5.86 11.26
CA ARG A 112 15.51 5.40 12.33
C ARG A 112 14.35 6.36 12.57
N GLU A 113 14.61 7.67 12.55
CA GLU A 113 13.56 8.69 12.68
C GLU A 113 12.63 8.68 11.47
N ALA A 114 13.16 8.57 10.24
CA ALA A 114 12.34 8.46 9.04
C ALA A 114 11.42 7.23 9.06
N ASP A 115 11.95 6.08 9.50
CA ASP A 115 11.17 4.85 9.65
C ASP A 115 10.14 4.94 10.78
N ALA A 116 10.46 5.66 11.88
CA ALA A 116 9.51 5.92 12.95
C ALA A 116 8.32 6.75 12.45
N ARG A 117 8.57 7.80 11.65
CA ARG A 117 7.50 8.59 11.00
C ARG A 117 6.71 7.76 10.00
N LEU A 118 7.37 6.94 9.20
CA LEU A 118 6.70 6.06 8.24
C LEU A 118 5.73 5.10 8.95
N LYS A 119 6.14 4.52 10.10
CA LYS A 119 5.27 3.67 10.93
C LYS A 119 4.08 4.44 11.51
N GLY A 120 4.27 5.71 11.87
CA GLY A 120 3.22 6.60 12.39
C GLY A 120 2.30 7.21 11.34
N PHE A 121 2.72 7.23 10.07
CA PHE A 121 2.13 8.05 9.00
C PHE A 121 0.59 7.96 8.93
N GLN A 122 0.04 6.75 8.86
CA GLN A 122 -1.42 6.55 8.76
C GLN A 122 -2.17 7.04 10.00
N ALA A 123 -1.61 6.80 11.20
CA ALA A 123 -2.19 7.28 12.45
C ALA A 123 -2.15 8.82 12.53
N ASP A 124 -1.06 9.43 12.08
CA ASP A 124 -0.86 10.87 12.10
C ASP A 124 -1.81 11.59 11.15
N ILE A 125 -1.95 11.14 9.89
CA ILE A 125 -2.90 11.75 8.94
C ILE A 125 -4.36 11.49 9.34
N SER A 126 -4.66 10.36 9.98
CA SER A 126 -6.01 10.10 10.50
C SER A 126 -6.36 11.08 11.64
N THR A 127 -5.41 11.31 12.55
CA THR A 127 -5.59 12.18 13.72
C THR A 127 -5.59 13.66 13.34
N ARG A 128 -4.63 14.09 12.52
CA ARG A 128 -4.37 15.50 12.22
C ARG A 128 -5.15 16.01 11.01
N ALA A 129 -5.35 15.16 10.01
CA ALA A 129 -5.99 15.52 8.75
C ALA A 129 -7.36 14.84 8.55
N GLY A 130 -7.87 14.07 9.52
CA GLY A 130 -9.20 13.49 9.40
C GLY A 130 -9.35 12.44 8.31
N VAL A 131 -8.24 11.78 7.94
CA VAL A 131 -8.26 10.65 7.01
C VAL A 131 -9.04 9.50 7.64
N PHE A 132 -10.19 9.20 7.06
CA PHE A 132 -11.09 8.13 7.47
C PHE A 132 -10.72 6.81 6.80
N HIS A 133 -10.30 6.84 5.53
CA HIS A 133 -9.95 5.64 4.79
C HIS A 133 -8.53 5.75 4.20
N ASN A 134 -7.70 4.77 4.52
CA ASN A 134 -6.34 4.63 4.00
C ASN A 134 -6.31 3.50 2.97
N LEU A 135 -5.74 3.78 1.80
CA LEU A 135 -5.52 2.76 0.78
C LEU A 135 -4.12 2.90 0.18
N ILE A 136 -3.64 1.83 -0.44
CA ILE A 136 -2.56 1.85 -1.43
C ILE A 136 -3.24 1.47 -2.74
N THR A 137 -3.07 2.26 -3.80
CA THR A 137 -3.81 2.06 -5.06
C THR A 137 -3.43 0.77 -5.79
N LEU A 138 -2.13 0.48 -5.92
CA LEU A 138 -1.61 -0.62 -6.75
C LEU A 138 -0.71 -1.63 -5.99
N PRO A 139 -0.97 -2.00 -4.72
CA PRO A 139 -0.05 -2.84 -3.95
C PRO A 139 0.08 -4.23 -4.58
N THR A 140 -1.03 -4.81 -5.05
CA THR A 140 -1.07 -6.15 -5.63
C THR A 140 -0.34 -6.24 -6.96
N PHE A 141 -0.31 -5.17 -7.77
CA PHE A 141 0.49 -5.13 -8.98
C PHE A 141 1.99 -5.33 -8.66
N HIS A 142 2.51 -4.56 -7.70
CA HIS A 142 3.90 -4.67 -7.28
C HIS A 142 4.21 -6.02 -6.63
N LEU A 143 3.31 -6.54 -5.78
CA LEU A 143 3.48 -7.84 -5.13
C LEU A 143 3.51 -8.99 -6.16
N THR A 144 2.61 -8.99 -7.14
CA THR A 144 2.59 -10.00 -8.21
C THR A 144 3.86 -9.93 -9.05
N ALA A 145 4.25 -8.74 -9.52
CA ALA A 145 5.45 -8.59 -10.34
C ALA A 145 6.72 -9.04 -9.58
N LYS A 146 6.89 -8.61 -8.32
CA LYS A 146 8.04 -8.96 -7.48
C LYS A 146 8.11 -10.47 -7.21
N SER A 147 7.01 -11.06 -6.74
CA SER A 147 6.99 -12.49 -6.38
C SER A 147 7.24 -13.40 -7.57
N VAL A 148 6.73 -13.04 -8.76
CA VAL A 148 6.97 -13.80 -9.99
C VAL A 148 8.43 -13.66 -10.46
N ASP A 149 9.06 -12.48 -10.38
CA ASP A 149 10.49 -12.31 -10.70
C ASP A 149 11.37 -13.14 -9.76
N GLU A 150 11.17 -13.04 -8.45
CA GLU A 150 11.94 -13.79 -7.44
C GLU A 150 11.82 -15.29 -7.64
N LEU A 151 10.59 -15.80 -7.81
CA LEU A 151 10.35 -17.22 -8.04
C LEU A 151 10.97 -17.69 -9.36
N SER A 152 10.85 -16.91 -10.44
CA SER A 152 11.41 -17.27 -11.74
C SER A 152 12.93 -17.35 -11.69
N ARG A 153 13.59 -16.38 -11.03
CA ARG A 153 15.05 -16.38 -10.84
C ARG A 153 15.54 -17.61 -10.11
N GLY A 154 14.90 -17.98 -8.99
CA GLY A 154 15.28 -19.17 -8.23
C GLY A 154 14.98 -20.48 -8.97
N TYR A 155 13.78 -20.58 -9.56
CA TYR A 155 13.31 -21.82 -10.21
C TYR A 155 14.07 -22.15 -11.49
N PHE A 156 14.40 -21.15 -12.30
CA PHE A 156 15.22 -21.37 -13.50
C PHE A 156 16.72 -21.30 -13.21
N GLY A 157 17.12 -20.72 -12.07
CA GLY A 157 18.49 -20.72 -11.54
C GLY A 157 18.90 -22.06 -10.91
N GLU A 158 19.81 -22.01 -9.95
CA GLU A 158 20.40 -23.19 -9.31
C GLU A 158 19.43 -23.90 -8.34
N ASP A 159 18.50 -23.17 -7.73
CA ASP A 159 17.62 -23.71 -6.68
C ASP A 159 16.52 -24.63 -7.24
N LYS A 160 16.11 -24.47 -8.50
CA LYS A 160 15.09 -25.32 -9.14
C LYS A 160 13.83 -25.43 -8.27
N MET A 161 13.32 -26.64 -8.04
CA MET A 161 12.16 -26.89 -7.19
C MET A 161 12.33 -26.37 -5.76
N LEU A 162 13.56 -26.22 -5.25
CA LEU A 162 13.79 -25.68 -3.92
C LEU A 162 13.27 -24.24 -3.81
N ALA A 163 13.36 -23.43 -4.88
CA ALA A 163 12.85 -22.08 -4.89
C ALA A 163 11.35 -22.03 -4.55
N TYR A 164 10.54 -22.84 -5.25
CA TYR A 164 9.10 -22.94 -4.98
C TYR A 164 8.81 -23.49 -3.58
N VAL A 165 9.48 -24.58 -3.18
CA VAL A 165 9.22 -25.22 -1.88
C VAL A 165 9.60 -24.29 -0.72
N ALA A 166 10.71 -23.55 -0.84
CA ALA A 166 11.19 -22.67 0.21
C ALA A 166 10.39 -21.37 0.33
N SER A 167 10.10 -20.68 -0.79
CA SER A 167 9.47 -19.36 -0.75
C SER A 167 7.93 -19.38 -0.77
N VAL A 168 7.32 -20.46 -1.29
CA VAL A 168 5.87 -20.59 -1.41
C VAL A 168 5.35 -21.67 -0.48
N GLN A 169 5.59 -22.95 -0.80
CA GLN A 169 4.86 -24.06 -0.19
C GLN A 169 5.10 -24.17 1.32
N ARG A 170 6.37 -24.10 1.78
CA ARG A 170 6.68 -24.15 3.22
C ARG A 170 6.12 -22.95 3.97
N GLU A 171 6.16 -21.76 3.37
CA GLU A 171 5.63 -20.55 3.99
C GLU A 171 4.10 -20.59 4.10
N GLU A 172 3.40 -21.07 3.07
CA GLU A 172 1.94 -21.27 3.13
C GLU A 172 1.56 -22.26 4.23
N ILE A 173 2.25 -23.40 4.32
CA ILE A 173 2.00 -24.41 5.36
C ILE A 173 2.24 -23.83 6.76
N ARG A 174 3.40 -23.19 6.98
CA ARG A 174 3.79 -22.67 8.31
C ARG A 174 2.91 -21.52 8.78
N ARG A 175 2.42 -20.70 7.85
CA ARG A 175 1.57 -19.54 8.15
C ARG A 175 0.08 -19.87 8.11
N GLY A 176 -0.29 -21.11 7.75
CA GLY A 176 -1.69 -21.54 7.67
C GLY A 176 -2.46 -20.88 6.52
N ILE A 177 -1.79 -20.59 5.40
CA ILE A 177 -2.45 -20.02 4.21
C ILE A 177 -3.24 -21.14 3.51
N SER A 178 -4.55 -20.96 3.40
CA SER A 178 -5.46 -21.98 2.85
C SER A 178 -5.17 -22.34 1.39
N ALA A 179 -4.58 -21.41 0.63
CA ALA A 179 -4.21 -21.58 -0.77
C ALA A 179 -3.31 -22.79 -1.06
N VAL A 180 -2.57 -23.32 -0.07
CA VAL A 180 -1.80 -24.57 -0.25
C VAL A 180 -2.72 -25.72 -0.66
N LYS A 181 -3.98 -25.71 -0.18
CA LYS A 181 -5.08 -26.58 -0.61
C LYS A 181 -5.89 -25.92 -1.72
N HIS A 182 -5.23 -25.49 -2.78
CA HIS A 182 -5.83 -24.70 -3.86
C HIS A 182 -7.10 -25.31 -4.48
N GLN A 183 -7.23 -26.65 -4.53
CA GLN A 183 -8.46 -27.30 -5.00
C GLN A 183 -9.67 -26.99 -4.09
N HIS A 184 -9.47 -26.99 -2.77
CA HIS A 184 -10.49 -26.57 -1.81
C HIS A 184 -10.82 -25.08 -1.99
N GLU A 185 -9.79 -24.24 -2.08
CA GLU A 185 -9.94 -22.78 -2.20
C GLU A 185 -10.74 -22.36 -3.44
N VAL A 186 -10.59 -23.07 -4.57
CA VAL A 186 -11.36 -22.83 -5.80
C VAL A 186 -12.71 -23.56 -5.83
N GLY A 187 -13.14 -24.15 -4.72
CA GLY A 187 -14.47 -24.72 -4.55
C GLY A 187 -14.66 -26.13 -5.13
N SER A 188 -13.59 -26.92 -5.28
CA SER A 188 -13.69 -28.31 -5.77
C SER A 188 -14.64 -29.16 -4.90
N ASP A 189 -14.55 -29.00 -3.58
CA ASP A 189 -15.40 -29.74 -2.62
C ASP A 189 -16.87 -29.31 -2.71
N LEU A 190 -17.13 -28.03 -2.98
CA LEU A 190 -18.49 -27.53 -3.24
C LEU A 190 -19.05 -28.16 -4.52
N GLY A 191 -18.21 -28.26 -5.57
CA GLY A 191 -18.56 -28.95 -6.80
C GLY A 191 -18.89 -30.43 -6.57
N ASP A 192 -18.11 -31.13 -5.75
CA ASP A 192 -18.37 -32.53 -5.43
C ASP A 192 -19.65 -32.71 -4.60
N THR A 193 -19.90 -31.84 -3.62
CA THR A 193 -21.15 -31.82 -2.85
C THR A 193 -22.36 -31.64 -3.77
N PHE A 194 -22.29 -30.70 -4.72
CA PHE A 194 -23.36 -30.48 -5.68
C PHE A 194 -23.60 -31.72 -6.57
N LYS A 195 -22.54 -32.37 -7.05
CA LYS A 195 -22.68 -33.61 -7.84
C LYS A 195 -23.34 -34.73 -7.04
N GLU A 196 -22.98 -34.88 -5.76
CA GLU A 196 -23.62 -35.86 -4.87
C GLU A 196 -25.12 -35.57 -4.69
N MET A 197 -25.49 -34.31 -4.49
CA MET A 197 -26.90 -33.92 -4.38
C MET A 197 -27.72 -34.29 -5.62
N VAL A 198 -27.15 -34.12 -6.83
CA VAL A 198 -27.86 -34.34 -8.09
C VAL A 198 -27.82 -35.79 -8.57
N ALA A 199 -26.66 -36.45 -8.46
CA ALA A 199 -26.41 -37.77 -9.04
C ALA A 199 -26.34 -38.90 -8.01
N GLY A 200 -26.39 -38.58 -6.70
CA GLY A 200 -26.24 -39.53 -5.61
C GLY A 200 -24.96 -40.35 -5.76
N ASN A 201 -25.09 -41.67 -5.63
CA ASN A 201 -23.98 -42.62 -5.74
C ASN A 201 -23.29 -42.65 -7.12
N ARG A 202 -23.85 -42.00 -8.15
CA ARG A 202 -23.24 -41.90 -9.49
C ARG A 202 -22.39 -40.64 -9.67
N ALA A 203 -22.25 -39.80 -8.63
CA ALA A 203 -21.47 -38.58 -8.69
C ALA A 203 -19.98 -38.86 -8.96
N LEU A 204 -19.44 -38.24 -10.02
CA LEU A 204 -18.02 -38.29 -10.34
C LEU A 204 -17.27 -37.16 -9.62
N LYS A 205 -16.62 -37.53 -8.52
CA LYS A 205 -15.94 -36.61 -7.62
C LYS A 205 -14.48 -36.37 -7.99
N ALA A 206 -13.99 -35.16 -7.72
CA ALA A 206 -12.57 -34.83 -7.78
C ALA A 206 -11.83 -35.33 -6.52
N GLY A 207 -12.52 -35.39 -5.37
CA GLY A 207 -12.00 -35.95 -4.13
C GLY A 207 -11.91 -37.48 -4.10
N GLY A 208 -11.25 -38.03 -3.08
CA GLY A 208 -11.08 -39.47 -2.90
C GLY A 208 -9.75 -39.84 -2.23
N ALA A 209 -9.45 -41.14 -2.15
CA ALA A 209 -8.24 -41.64 -1.50
C ALA A 209 -6.94 -41.13 -2.14
N ALA A 210 -6.95 -40.91 -3.46
CA ALA A 210 -5.82 -40.38 -4.22
C ALA A 210 -5.81 -38.83 -4.32
N ASN A 211 -6.66 -38.13 -3.57
CA ASN A 211 -6.68 -36.67 -3.59
C ASN A 211 -5.33 -36.12 -3.09
N THR A 212 -4.69 -35.29 -3.89
CA THR A 212 -3.39 -34.67 -3.57
C THR A 212 -3.47 -33.79 -2.32
N MET A 213 -4.66 -33.25 -2.00
CA MET A 213 -4.87 -32.48 -0.77
C MET A 213 -4.65 -33.28 0.51
N ASN A 214 -4.72 -34.61 0.46
CA ASN A 214 -4.48 -35.48 1.61
C ASN A 214 -3.04 -35.35 2.15
N GLN A 215 -2.09 -34.87 1.33
CA GLN A 215 -0.71 -34.59 1.75
C GLN A 215 -0.59 -33.37 2.67
N PHE A 216 -1.64 -32.56 2.78
CA PHE A 216 -1.70 -31.36 3.63
C PHE A 216 -2.68 -31.51 4.80
N ALA A 217 -3.16 -32.73 5.08
CA ALA A 217 -3.84 -33.03 6.33
C ALA A 217 -2.80 -33.08 7.46
N ALA A 218 -3.09 -32.44 8.60
CA ALA A 218 -2.27 -32.65 9.80
C ALA A 218 -2.50 -34.07 10.31
N GLU A 219 -1.42 -34.79 10.64
CA GLU A 219 -1.50 -36.02 11.43
C GLU A 219 -1.93 -35.73 12.87
#